data_AF-A0A499UN25-F1
#
_entry.id   AF-A0A499UN25-F1
#
_cell.length_a   1.000
_cell.length_b   1.000
_cell.length_c   1.000
_cell.angle_alpha   90.00
_cell.angle_beta   90.00
_cell.angle_gamma   90.00
#
_symmetry.space_group_name_H-M   'P 1'
#
loop_
_entity.id
_entity.type
_entity.pdbx_description
1 polymer ?
#
loop_
_entity_poly.entity_id
_entity_poly.type
_entity_poly.pdbx_seq_one_letter_code
_entity_poly.pdbx_strand_id
1 'polypeptide(L)'
;MVRTLRTLKQDETMLVQSGRPVGVMQTHEWAPRVLIANSNLVGDWANWEEFRRLEALGLTMYGQMTAGSWIYIGTQGILQGTYETFAAVAAKKFNGTLAGTITLTAGLGGMGGAQPLAVTMNDGVAICIDCDPRAIERRIEHRYLDVRADSLDHALQLATEARDARRPLSIGVLGNAAELVPQLLAMNAPIDIVTDQTSAHDPLAYLPIGVDFDEMASYAAEKPADFTQRAREAMARHVEAMVGFMDAGAEVFDYGNSIRGEAQLAGYDRAFAFPGFVPAYIRPLFCEGKGPFRWAALSGDARDIAATDKVMLELFPENESLARWIKMAGERVHFQGLPARICWLGYGERDKAGERFNEMVADGTLAAPLAIGRDHLDCGSVASPYRETEAMLDGSDAIADWPLLNAMVNVASGASWVSIHHGGGVGMGRSIHAGQVTVADGTALAGEKIRRVLTNDPGMGVIRHVDAGYDRADEVAEERNVRIPMRETE
;
A
#
# COMPACT_ATOMS: atom_id res chain seq x y z
N MET A 1 10.54 16.71 -18.34
CA MET A 1 10.25 15.29 -18.10
C MET A 1 9.64 14.69 -19.36
N VAL A 2 8.39 15.02 -19.71
CA VAL A 2 7.73 14.53 -20.95
C VAL A 2 8.57 14.77 -22.21
N ARG A 3 9.13 15.97 -22.40
CA ARG A 3 10.02 16.26 -23.54
C ARG A 3 11.23 15.33 -23.61
N THR A 4 11.89 15.11 -22.46
CA THR A 4 13.07 14.24 -22.35
C THR A 4 12.70 12.80 -22.69
N LEU A 5 11.60 12.28 -22.14
CA LEU A 5 11.15 10.90 -22.41
C LEU A 5 10.83 10.65 -23.89
N ARG A 6 10.37 11.67 -24.63
CA ARG A 6 10.09 11.55 -26.08
C ARG A 6 11.33 11.46 -26.96
N THR A 7 12.49 11.89 -26.45
CA THR A 7 13.75 11.94 -27.21
C THR A 7 14.84 11.06 -26.61
N LEU A 8 14.54 10.35 -25.53
CA LEU A 8 15.49 9.49 -24.82
C LEU A 8 15.84 8.27 -25.69
N LYS A 9 17.12 8.03 -25.94
CA LYS A 9 17.56 6.87 -26.72
C LYS A 9 17.49 5.57 -25.91
N GLN A 10 17.59 4.44 -26.61
CA GLN A 10 17.56 3.11 -26.00
C GLN A 10 18.78 2.82 -25.11
N ASP A 11 19.90 3.51 -25.30
CA ASP A 11 21.12 3.41 -24.50
C ASP A 11 21.29 4.59 -23.54
N GLU A 12 20.25 5.37 -23.28
CA GLU A 12 20.28 6.52 -22.38
C GLU A 12 19.38 6.28 -21.14
N THR A 13 19.74 6.93 -20.03
CA THR A 13 19.01 6.90 -18.77
C THR A 13 18.76 8.32 -18.26
N MET A 14 17.50 8.68 -18.04
CA MET A 14 17.12 9.95 -17.41
C MET A 14 17.19 9.83 -15.88
N LEU A 15 17.77 10.84 -15.23
CA LEU A 15 17.84 10.95 -13.77
C LEU A 15 16.75 11.91 -13.27
N VAL A 16 15.91 11.45 -12.34
CA VAL A 16 14.88 12.24 -11.69
C VAL A 16 15.22 12.40 -10.20
N GLN A 17 15.47 13.62 -9.78
CA GLN A 17 15.70 13.97 -8.38
C GLN A 17 14.47 14.73 -7.86
N SER A 18 13.80 14.19 -6.85
CA SER A 18 12.59 14.76 -6.24
C SER A 18 11.61 15.35 -7.27
N GLY A 19 11.19 14.53 -8.24
CA GLY A 19 10.27 14.92 -9.31
C GLY A 19 10.86 15.77 -10.44
N ARG A 20 12.13 16.19 -10.34
CA ARG A 20 12.81 17.02 -11.34
C ARG A 20 13.73 16.19 -12.24
N PRO A 21 13.58 16.25 -13.58
CA PRO A 21 14.52 15.62 -14.50
C PRO A 21 15.82 16.44 -14.56
N VAL A 22 16.88 15.95 -13.91
CA VAL A 22 18.12 16.72 -13.68
C VAL A 22 19.24 16.40 -14.68
N GLY A 23 19.18 15.25 -15.36
CA GLY A 23 20.20 14.87 -16.33
C GLY A 23 19.83 13.63 -17.13
N VAL A 24 20.60 13.40 -18.19
CA VAL A 24 20.56 12.17 -19.00
C VAL A 24 21.99 11.67 -19.13
N MET A 25 22.22 10.39 -18.80
CA MET A 25 23.52 9.74 -18.93
C MET A 25 23.43 8.62 -19.97
N GLN A 26 24.49 8.42 -20.74
CA GLN A 26 24.59 7.23 -21.59
C GLN A 26 24.91 6.01 -20.71
N THR A 27 24.16 4.94 -20.92
CA THR A 27 24.28 3.65 -20.23
C THR A 27 24.33 2.53 -21.28
N HIS A 28 23.29 1.71 -21.38
CA HIS A 28 23.14 0.62 -22.34
C HIS A 28 21.68 0.16 -22.38
N GLU A 29 21.32 -0.65 -23.38
CA GLU A 29 19.95 -1.12 -23.63
C GLU A 29 19.42 -1.93 -22.44
N TRP A 30 20.28 -2.67 -21.75
CA TRP A 30 19.94 -3.42 -20.54
C TRP A 30 19.58 -2.56 -19.33
N ALA A 31 20.09 -1.33 -19.23
CA ALA A 31 19.90 -0.49 -18.05
C ALA A 31 18.47 0.09 -18.01
N PRO A 32 18.00 0.54 -16.84
CA PRO A 32 16.76 1.30 -16.74
C PRO A 32 16.80 2.59 -17.57
N ARG A 33 15.67 2.93 -18.19
CA ARG A 33 15.50 4.19 -18.93
C ARG A 33 15.34 5.38 -17.99
N VAL A 34 14.87 5.16 -16.76
CA VAL A 34 14.73 6.20 -15.74
C VAL A 34 15.21 5.70 -14.39
N LEU A 35 15.99 6.52 -13.69
CA LEU A 35 16.35 6.33 -12.29
C LEU A 35 15.77 7.48 -11.47
N ILE A 36 15.12 7.17 -10.36
CA ILE A 36 14.36 8.13 -9.56
C ILE A 36 14.84 8.10 -8.11
N ALA A 37 15.14 9.27 -7.55
CA ALA A 37 15.43 9.43 -6.13
C ALA A 37 14.58 10.57 -5.57
N ASN A 38 13.57 10.26 -4.77
CA ASN A 38 12.62 11.27 -4.25
C ASN A 38 12.66 11.37 -2.72
N SER A 39 12.64 12.59 -2.21
CA SER A 39 12.44 12.90 -0.77
C SER A 39 13.54 12.41 0.18
N ASN A 40 14.66 11.90 -0.34
CA ASN A 40 15.79 11.45 0.47
C ASN A 40 16.48 12.66 1.12
N LEU A 41 16.62 12.62 2.45
CA LEU A 41 17.32 13.60 3.28
C LEU A 41 18.34 12.87 4.14
N VAL A 42 19.44 13.54 4.49
CA VAL A 42 20.43 13.01 5.43
C VAL A 42 19.76 12.81 6.80
N GLY A 43 20.14 11.76 7.54
CA GLY A 43 19.44 11.31 8.76
C GLY A 43 18.98 12.42 9.71
N ASP A 44 19.88 13.26 10.21
CA ASP A 44 19.53 14.34 11.15
C ASP A 44 18.57 15.40 10.57
N TRP A 45 18.46 15.47 9.24
CA TRP A 45 17.59 16.39 8.49
C TRP A 45 16.31 15.72 7.98
N ALA A 46 16.13 14.41 8.23
CA ALA A 46 15.01 13.62 7.74
C ALA A 46 13.72 13.85 8.55
N ASN A 47 13.22 15.08 8.59
CA ASN A 47 12.01 15.46 9.30
C ASN A 47 11.11 16.39 8.46
N TRP A 48 9.85 16.54 8.87
CA TRP A 48 8.88 17.35 8.13
C TRP A 48 9.21 18.85 8.10
N GLU A 49 9.87 19.39 9.14
CA GLU A 49 10.25 20.81 9.18
C GLU A 49 11.25 21.14 8.09
N GLU A 50 12.34 20.37 8.01
CA GLU A 50 13.36 20.55 6.98
C GLU A 50 12.83 20.22 5.58
N PHE A 51 12.02 19.17 5.44
CA PHE A 51 11.35 18.85 4.18
C PHE A 51 10.54 20.04 3.66
N ARG A 52 9.72 20.67 4.52
CA ARG A 52 8.88 21.83 4.15
C ARG A 52 9.71 23.07 3.86
N ARG A 53 10.82 23.29 4.58
CA ARG A 53 11.76 24.37 4.26
C ARG A 53 12.32 24.20 2.85
N LEU A 54 12.72 22.99 2.47
CA LEU A 54 13.23 22.67 1.12
C LEU A 54 12.13 22.75 0.06
N GLU A 55 10.90 22.33 0.38
CA GLU A 55 9.74 22.41 -0.51
C GLU A 55 9.38 23.87 -0.81
N ALA A 56 9.36 24.74 0.20
CA ALA A 56 9.12 26.17 0.04
C ALA A 56 10.19 26.87 -0.83
N LEU A 57 11.42 26.33 -0.84
CA LEU A 57 12.50 26.77 -1.73
C LEU A 57 12.42 26.14 -3.14
N GLY A 58 11.45 25.25 -3.40
CA GLY A 58 11.30 24.53 -4.66
C GLY A 58 12.40 23.49 -4.93
N LEU A 59 13.00 22.93 -3.87
CA LEU A 59 14.16 22.04 -3.94
C LEU A 59 13.83 20.56 -3.74
N THR A 60 12.63 20.23 -3.29
CA THR A 60 12.20 18.84 -3.06
C THR A 60 10.72 18.63 -3.41
N MET A 61 10.29 17.38 -3.38
CA MET A 61 8.95 16.90 -3.65
C MET A 61 8.73 15.63 -2.83
N TYR A 62 7.52 15.44 -2.29
CA TYR A 62 7.17 14.22 -1.58
C TYR A 62 6.78 13.13 -2.58
N GLY A 63 7.58 12.08 -2.69
CA GLY A 63 7.38 11.01 -3.65
C GLY A 63 6.31 9.99 -3.24
N GLN A 64 5.92 9.98 -1.96
CA GLN A 64 5.18 8.87 -1.34
C GLN A 64 5.86 7.54 -1.75
N MET A 65 5.10 6.49 -2.04
CA MET A 65 5.58 5.25 -2.63
C MET A 65 5.41 5.34 -4.14
N THR A 66 4.17 5.19 -4.65
CA THR A 66 3.93 5.05 -6.09
C THR A 66 3.66 6.35 -6.85
N ALA A 67 3.50 7.47 -6.14
CA ALA A 67 3.18 8.76 -6.75
C ALA A 67 4.37 9.29 -7.57
N GLY A 68 5.53 9.43 -6.92
CA GLY A 68 6.76 9.92 -7.55
C GLY A 68 7.47 8.90 -8.46
N SER A 69 7.02 7.64 -8.46
CA SER A 69 7.59 6.53 -9.25
C SER A 69 6.65 5.99 -10.33
N TRP A 70 5.51 6.66 -10.56
CA TRP A 70 4.64 6.49 -11.73
C TRP A 70 4.06 5.08 -11.90
N ILE A 71 3.62 4.47 -10.79
CA ILE A 71 2.97 3.14 -10.81
C ILE A 71 1.71 3.08 -9.91
N TYR A 72 1.10 4.24 -9.69
CA TYR A 72 -0.19 4.35 -9.01
C TYR A 72 -1.33 3.96 -9.95
N ILE A 73 -2.19 3.03 -9.53
CA ILE A 73 -3.30 2.47 -10.34
C ILE A 73 -4.67 2.77 -9.71
N GLY A 74 -4.78 3.91 -9.04
CA GLY A 74 -5.96 4.25 -8.27
C GLY A 74 -6.08 3.46 -6.97
N THR A 75 -7.29 3.44 -6.42
CA THR A 75 -7.62 2.79 -5.14
C THR A 75 -7.39 1.27 -5.19
N GLN A 76 -7.44 0.67 -6.38
CA GLN A 76 -7.16 -0.75 -6.57
C GLN A 76 -5.74 -1.13 -6.10
N GLY A 77 -4.76 -0.23 -6.15
CA GLY A 77 -3.36 -0.55 -5.82
C GLY A 77 -3.14 -1.14 -4.42
N ILE A 78 -3.96 -0.74 -3.44
CA ILE A 78 -3.90 -1.26 -2.07
C ILE A 78 -5.02 -2.25 -1.75
N LEU A 79 -6.03 -2.35 -2.62
CA LEU A 79 -7.28 -3.08 -2.33
C LEU A 79 -7.03 -4.54 -1.93
N GLN A 80 -6.16 -5.25 -2.66
CA GLN A 80 -5.87 -6.63 -2.29
C GLN A 80 -5.14 -6.74 -0.95
N GLY A 81 -4.18 -5.85 -0.66
CA GLY A 81 -3.51 -5.86 0.64
C GLY A 81 -4.48 -5.64 1.81
N THR A 82 -5.46 -4.76 1.60
CA THR A 82 -6.54 -4.53 2.58
C THR A 82 -7.48 -5.72 2.68
N TYR A 83 -7.84 -6.32 1.55
CA TYR A 83 -8.63 -7.55 1.52
C TYR A 83 -7.94 -8.71 2.25
N GLU A 84 -6.65 -8.96 2.00
CA GLU A 84 -5.86 -10.01 2.65
C GLU A 84 -5.70 -9.74 4.15
N THR A 85 -5.55 -8.48 4.55
CA THR A 85 -5.51 -8.10 5.98
C THR A 85 -6.81 -8.48 6.68
N PHE A 86 -7.96 -8.13 6.09
CA PHE A 86 -9.26 -8.48 6.65
C PHE A 86 -9.57 -9.98 6.56
N ALA A 87 -9.12 -10.66 5.51
CA ALA A 87 -9.22 -12.12 5.40
C ALA A 87 -8.42 -12.82 6.51
N ALA A 88 -7.23 -12.32 6.84
CA ALA A 88 -6.41 -12.82 7.94
C ALA A 88 -7.05 -12.55 9.31
N VAL A 89 -7.65 -11.37 9.52
CA VAL A 89 -8.47 -11.09 10.71
C VAL A 89 -9.65 -12.07 10.82
N ALA A 90 -10.35 -12.31 9.70
CA ALA A 90 -11.46 -13.25 9.64
C ALA A 90 -11.02 -14.68 9.99
N ALA A 91 -9.89 -15.15 9.45
CA ALA A 91 -9.32 -16.45 9.76
C ALA A 91 -8.90 -16.56 11.24
N LYS A 92 -8.33 -15.50 11.82
CA LYS A 92 -7.84 -15.47 13.20
C LYS A 92 -8.96 -15.45 14.24
N LYS A 93 -10.04 -14.69 14.02
CA LYS A 93 -11.08 -14.43 15.04
C LYS A 93 -12.51 -14.81 14.67
N PHE A 94 -12.82 -14.98 13.39
CA PHE A 94 -14.21 -15.04 12.90
C PHE A 94 -14.48 -16.24 11.96
N ASN A 95 -13.77 -17.35 12.16
CA ASN A 95 -13.96 -18.60 11.42
C ASN A 95 -13.83 -18.45 9.89
N GLY A 96 -12.95 -17.55 9.43
CA GLY A 96 -12.61 -17.38 8.02
C GLY A 96 -13.57 -16.50 7.20
N THR A 97 -14.52 -15.80 7.83
CA THR A 97 -15.40 -14.82 7.16
C THR A 97 -15.72 -13.65 8.09
N LEU A 98 -15.97 -12.46 7.56
CA LEU A 98 -16.48 -11.30 8.31
C LEU A 98 -18.01 -11.22 8.30
N ALA A 99 -18.71 -12.21 7.72
CA ALA A 99 -20.16 -12.27 7.75
C ALA A 99 -20.69 -12.29 9.19
N GLY A 100 -21.38 -11.21 9.59
CA GLY A 100 -21.88 -11.03 10.94
C GLY A 100 -20.98 -10.18 11.86
N THR A 101 -19.99 -9.48 11.31
CA THR A 101 -19.15 -8.52 12.05
C THR A 101 -19.31 -7.09 11.54
N ILE A 102 -19.02 -6.10 12.39
CA ILE A 102 -18.93 -4.67 12.06
C ILE A 102 -17.49 -4.18 12.25
N THR A 103 -16.92 -3.64 11.18
CA THR A 103 -15.62 -2.95 11.16
C THR A 103 -15.83 -1.44 11.24
N LEU A 104 -15.15 -0.77 12.17
CA LEU A 104 -15.04 0.68 12.24
C LEU A 104 -13.68 1.14 11.69
N THR A 105 -13.70 2.12 10.80
CA THR A 105 -12.48 2.78 10.32
C THR A 105 -12.73 4.24 9.93
N ALA A 106 -11.65 4.96 9.65
CA ALA A 106 -11.70 6.30 9.09
C ALA A 106 -10.69 6.50 7.94
N GLY A 107 -10.93 7.55 7.16
CA GLY A 107 -10.15 7.91 5.99
C GLY A 107 -10.61 7.18 4.72
N LEU A 108 -11.30 7.90 3.86
CA LEU A 108 -11.76 7.51 2.52
C LEU A 108 -10.92 8.22 1.45
N GLY A 109 -9.63 8.42 1.70
CA GLY A 109 -8.65 8.98 0.77
C GLY A 109 -8.34 8.06 -0.43
N GLY A 110 -7.29 8.35 -1.19
CA GLY A 110 -6.90 7.55 -2.37
C GLY A 110 -6.70 6.06 -2.05
N MET A 111 -6.01 5.79 -0.94
CA MET A 111 -5.78 4.45 -0.39
C MET A 111 -6.88 4.04 0.59
N GLY A 112 -7.24 4.96 1.51
CA GLY A 112 -8.35 4.87 2.48
C GLY A 112 -9.67 4.34 1.90
N GLY A 113 -9.99 4.78 0.69
CA GLY A 113 -11.21 4.38 -0.01
C GLY A 113 -11.27 2.90 -0.40
N ALA A 114 -10.20 2.12 -0.24
CA ALA A 114 -10.22 0.68 -0.49
C ALA A 114 -10.81 -0.12 0.68
N GLN A 115 -10.79 0.43 1.89
CA GLN A 115 -11.25 -0.25 3.11
C GLN A 115 -12.70 -0.75 3.04
N PRO A 116 -13.69 0.04 2.58
CA PRO A 116 -15.08 -0.42 2.60
C PRO A 116 -15.31 -1.60 1.64
N LEU A 117 -14.73 -1.54 0.44
CA LEU A 117 -14.80 -2.65 -0.51
C LEU A 117 -14.03 -3.90 -0.02
N ALA A 118 -12.87 -3.73 0.62
CA ALA A 118 -12.11 -4.86 1.17
C ALA A 118 -12.88 -5.61 2.28
N VAL A 119 -13.58 -4.88 3.15
CA VAL A 119 -14.43 -5.48 4.19
C VAL A 119 -15.63 -6.20 3.57
N THR A 120 -16.32 -5.58 2.61
CA THR A 120 -17.51 -6.20 1.97
C THR A 120 -17.15 -7.37 1.05
N MET A 121 -15.92 -7.43 0.52
CA MET A 121 -15.38 -8.60 -0.18
C MET A 121 -15.05 -9.76 0.77
N ASN A 122 -14.95 -9.50 2.08
CA ASN A 122 -14.87 -10.52 3.14
C ASN A 122 -16.23 -10.77 3.82
N ASP A 123 -17.33 -10.35 3.18
CA ASP A 123 -18.72 -10.46 3.65
C ASP A 123 -19.09 -9.61 4.88
N GLY A 124 -18.20 -8.72 5.32
CA GLY A 124 -18.40 -7.89 6.51
C GLY A 124 -19.20 -6.60 6.28
N VAL A 125 -19.52 -5.94 7.39
CA VAL A 125 -20.09 -4.59 7.40
C VAL A 125 -19.00 -3.58 7.78
N ALA A 126 -18.94 -2.44 7.10
CA ALA A 126 -17.98 -1.37 7.38
C ALA A 126 -18.68 -0.04 7.67
N ILE A 127 -18.31 0.61 8.77
CA ILE A 127 -18.58 2.02 9.04
C ILE A 127 -17.28 2.79 8.78
N CYS A 128 -17.30 3.70 7.81
CA CYS A 128 -16.14 4.46 7.38
C CYS A 128 -16.37 5.96 7.57
N ILE A 129 -15.64 6.56 8.51
CA ILE A 129 -15.72 7.99 8.80
C ILE A 129 -14.78 8.77 7.88
N ASP A 130 -15.27 9.86 7.28
CA ASP A 130 -14.42 10.84 6.61
C ASP A 130 -14.95 12.25 6.83
N CYS A 131 -14.06 13.23 6.93
CA CYS A 131 -14.41 14.63 7.14
C CYS A 131 -14.69 15.39 5.83
N ASP A 132 -14.26 14.87 4.68
CA ASP A 132 -14.48 15.45 3.37
C ASP A 132 -15.69 14.79 2.68
N PRO A 133 -16.81 15.52 2.46
CA PRO A 133 -17.97 14.95 1.78
C PRO A 133 -17.65 14.49 0.36
N ARG A 134 -16.69 15.13 -0.32
CA ARG A 134 -16.26 14.78 -1.68
C ARG A 134 -15.55 13.42 -1.69
N ALA A 135 -14.90 13.05 -0.59
CA ALA A 135 -14.24 11.75 -0.48
C ALA A 135 -15.28 10.63 -0.45
N ILE A 136 -16.36 10.78 0.34
CA ILE A 136 -17.48 9.85 0.42
C ILE A 136 -18.17 9.71 -0.94
N GLU A 137 -18.56 10.84 -1.55
CA GLU A 137 -19.25 10.87 -2.84
C GLU A 137 -18.46 10.15 -3.94
N ARG A 138 -17.15 10.42 -4.04
CA ARG A 138 -16.27 9.76 -5.01
C ARG A 138 -16.21 8.24 -4.81
N ARG A 139 -16.28 7.73 -3.57
CA ARG A 139 -16.18 6.27 -3.33
C ARG A 139 -17.49 5.59 -3.69
N ILE A 140 -18.62 6.26 -3.49
CA ILE A 140 -19.91 5.77 -4.00
C ILE A 140 -19.91 5.76 -5.53
N GLU A 141 -19.49 6.85 -6.17
CA GLU A 141 -19.39 6.94 -7.64
C GLU A 141 -18.52 5.81 -8.24
N HIS A 142 -17.37 5.53 -7.61
CA HIS A 142 -16.47 4.47 -8.06
C HIS A 142 -16.83 3.06 -7.56
N ARG A 143 -17.95 2.89 -6.83
CA ARG A 143 -18.43 1.61 -6.26
C ARG A 143 -17.46 0.97 -5.25
N TYR A 144 -16.74 1.80 -4.51
CA TYR A 144 -15.90 1.40 -3.37
C TYR A 144 -16.60 1.58 -2.01
N LEU A 145 -17.75 2.25 -1.99
CA LEU A 145 -18.62 2.46 -0.83
C LEU A 145 -20.08 2.33 -1.27
N ASP A 146 -20.94 1.67 -0.50
CA ASP A 146 -22.32 1.37 -0.92
C ASP A 146 -23.27 2.55 -0.64
N VAL A 147 -23.24 3.06 0.60
CA VAL A 147 -24.19 4.08 1.06
C VAL A 147 -23.52 5.14 1.92
N ARG A 148 -24.17 6.30 2.02
CA ARG A 148 -23.86 7.34 3.01
C ARG A 148 -24.97 7.36 4.06
N ALA A 149 -24.61 7.40 5.33
CA ALA A 149 -25.56 7.61 6.41
C ALA A 149 -25.79 9.11 6.67
N ASP A 150 -26.99 9.45 7.12
CA ASP A 150 -27.38 10.83 7.45
C ASP A 150 -26.91 11.28 8.84
N SER A 151 -26.61 10.31 9.72
CA SER A 151 -26.13 10.53 11.07
C SER A 151 -25.39 9.30 11.60
N LEU A 152 -24.72 9.44 12.74
CA LEU A 152 -24.06 8.32 13.42
C LEU A 152 -25.07 7.24 13.86
N ASP A 153 -26.24 7.63 14.36
CA ASP A 153 -27.30 6.71 14.76
C ASP A 153 -27.86 5.95 13.54
N HIS A 154 -28.06 6.63 12.42
CA HIS A 154 -28.49 5.99 11.16
C HIS A 154 -27.43 4.99 10.69
N ALA A 155 -26.13 5.32 10.80
CA ALA A 155 -25.05 4.41 10.45
C ALA A 155 -25.05 3.14 11.32
N LEU A 156 -25.23 3.29 12.64
CA LEU A 156 -25.33 2.16 13.56
C LEU A 156 -26.55 1.28 13.29
N GLN A 157 -27.70 1.89 12.98
CA GLN A 157 -28.90 1.15 12.59
C GLN A 157 -28.62 0.29 11.35
N LEU A 158 -28.16 0.91 10.27
CA LEU A 158 -27.84 0.20 9.02
C LEU A 158 -26.80 -0.91 9.24
N ALA A 159 -25.76 -0.63 10.03
CA ALA A 159 -24.70 -1.59 10.29
C ALA A 159 -25.21 -2.80 11.08
N THR A 160 -26.01 -2.57 12.12
CA THR A 160 -26.60 -3.61 12.96
C THR A 160 -27.57 -4.49 12.15
N GLU A 161 -28.47 -3.86 11.38
CA GLU A 161 -29.41 -4.59 10.51
C GLU A 161 -28.68 -5.45 9.47
N ALA A 162 -27.63 -4.92 8.84
CA ALA A 162 -26.84 -5.66 7.86
C ALA A 162 -26.03 -6.80 8.49
N ARG A 163 -25.41 -6.55 9.66
CA ARG A 163 -24.66 -7.55 10.43
C ARG A 163 -25.56 -8.73 10.81
N ASP A 164 -26.72 -8.45 11.38
CA ASP A 164 -27.66 -9.47 11.85
C ASP A 164 -28.27 -10.27 10.68
N ALA A 165 -28.44 -9.62 9.53
CA ALA A 165 -28.83 -10.28 8.28
C ALA A 165 -27.66 -10.98 7.55
N ARG A 166 -26.42 -10.91 8.09
CA ARG A 166 -25.18 -11.41 7.47
C ARG A 166 -25.00 -10.95 6.03
N ARG A 167 -25.35 -9.68 5.77
CA ARG A 167 -25.27 -9.05 4.45
C ARG A 167 -24.12 -8.05 4.44
N PRO A 168 -23.16 -8.14 3.50
CA PRO A 168 -22.11 -7.15 3.40
C PRO A 168 -22.71 -5.77 3.09
N LEU A 169 -22.20 -4.75 3.78
CA LEU A 169 -22.61 -3.36 3.58
C LEU A 169 -21.51 -2.41 4.03
N SER A 170 -21.21 -1.41 3.21
CA SER A 170 -20.27 -0.35 3.54
C SER A 170 -20.94 1.01 3.63
N ILE A 171 -20.72 1.71 4.74
CA ILE A 171 -21.48 2.89 5.17
C ILE A 171 -20.50 4.04 5.42
N GLY A 172 -20.62 5.11 4.64
CA GLY A 172 -19.87 6.35 4.86
C GLY A 172 -20.56 7.25 5.87
N VAL A 173 -19.79 7.79 6.82
CA VAL A 173 -20.26 8.75 7.81
C VAL A 173 -19.44 10.04 7.68
N LEU A 174 -20.12 11.16 7.43
CA LEU A 174 -19.47 12.46 7.38
C LEU A 174 -19.18 12.95 8.81
N GLY A 175 -17.91 13.18 9.13
CA GLY A 175 -17.52 13.79 10.40
C GLY A 175 -16.04 13.59 10.74
N ASN A 176 -15.64 14.08 11.92
CA ASN A 176 -14.27 13.94 12.41
C ASN A 176 -14.11 12.62 13.19
N ALA A 177 -13.17 11.78 12.76
CA ALA A 177 -12.89 10.50 13.42
C ALA A 177 -12.45 10.67 14.90
N ALA A 178 -11.73 11.76 15.22
CA ALA A 178 -11.32 12.07 16.59
C ALA A 178 -12.49 12.48 17.51
N GLU A 179 -13.69 12.68 16.96
CA GLU A 179 -14.93 12.93 17.72
C GLU A 179 -15.85 11.71 17.68
N LEU A 180 -16.06 11.14 16.48
CA LEU A 180 -17.04 10.08 16.27
C LEU A 180 -16.57 8.71 16.78
N VAL A 181 -15.27 8.38 16.71
CA VAL A 181 -14.76 7.10 17.25
C VAL A 181 -14.89 7.05 18.78
N PRO A 182 -14.49 8.09 19.55
CA PRO A 182 -14.80 8.16 20.98
C PRO A 182 -16.31 8.12 21.28
N GLN A 183 -17.14 8.77 20.46
CA GLN A 183 -18.59 8.75 20.65
C GLN A 183 -19.17 7.34 20.48
N LEU A 184 -18.76 6.60 19.45
CA LEU A 184 -19.15 5.20 19.23
C LEU A 184 -18.74 4.30 20.41
N LEU A 185 -17.54 4.51 20.95
CA LEU A 185 -17.09 3.79 22.15
C LEU A 185 -17.99 4.09 23.35
N ALA A 186 -18.29 5.37 23.61
CA ALA A 186 -19.14 5.79 24.72
C ALA A 186 -20.59 5.27 24.61
N MET A 187 -21.08 5.07 23.38
CA MET A 187 -22.38 4.46 23.09
C MET A 187 -22.40 2.95 23.28
N ASN A 188 -21.25 2.31 23.57
CA ASN A 188 -21.07 0.85 23.53
C ASN A 188 -21.53 0.27 22.18
N ALA A 189 -21.16 0.94 21.08
CA ALA A 189 -21.45 0.45 19.74
C ALA A 189 -20.89 -0.97 19.54
N PRO A 190 -21.64 -1.88 18.89
CA PRO A 190 -21.23 -3.28 18.75
C PRO A 190 -20.22 -3.43 17.60
N ILE A 191 -19.01 -2.95 17.83
CA ILE A 191 -17.90 -2.95 16.87
C ILE A 191 -16.96 -4.13 17.16
N ASP A 192 -16.69 -4.95 16.14
CA ASP A 192 -15.87 -6.15 16.27
C ASP A 192 -14.41 -5.89 15.87
N ILE A 193 -14.19 -4.97 14.93
CA ILE A 193 -12.88 -4.67 14.35
C ILE A 193 -12.70 -3.15 14.27
N VAL A 194 -11.54 -2.63 14.67
CA VAL A 194 -11.20 -1.20 14.57
C VAL A 194 -9.83 -1.02 13.90
N THR A 195 -9.77 -0.10 12.95
CA THR A 195 -8.52 0.33 12.32
C THR A 195 -8.64 1.79 11.88
N ASP A 196 -7.57 2.38 11.34
CA ASP A 196 -7.58 3.73 10.78
C ASP A 196 -6.69 3.85 9.54
N GLN A 197 -7.13 4.65 8.56
CA GLN A 197 -6.33 5.01 7.39
C GLN A 197 -6.46 6.50 7.01
N THR A 198 -6.69 7.36 8.01
CA THR A 198 -6.51 8.82 7.84
C THR A 198 -5.07 9.15 7.44
N SER A 199 -4.82 10.38 6.97
CA SER A 199 -3.47 10.84 6.61
C SER A 199 -2.63 11.26 7.84
N ALA A 200 -2.66 10.48 8.92
CA ALA A 200 -1.95 10.78 10.18
C ALA A 200 -0.43 10.98 10.01
N HIS A 201 0.18 10.41 8.97
CA HIS A 201 1.60 10.53 8.66
C HIS A 201 2.07 11.96 8.37
N ASP A 202 1.13 12.83 7.97
CA ASP A 202 1.32 14.27 7.86
C ASP A 202 0.32 14.97 8.79
N PRO A 203 0.75 15.45 9.97
CA PRO A 203 -0.14 16.13 10.90
C PRO A 203 -0.84 17.37 10.34
N LEU A 204 -0.36 17.97 9.23
CA LEU A 204 -1.10 19.06 8.55
C LEU A 204 -2.29 18.56 7.72
N ALA A 205 -2.43 17.25 7.53
CA ALA A 205 -3.49 16.61 6.77
C ALA A 205 -4.51 15.87 7.66
N TYR A 206 -4.40 15.95 8.98
CA TYR A 206 -5.37 15.37 9.93
C TYR A 206 -6.23 16.48 10.55
N LEU A 207 -7.55 16.40 10.40
CA LEU A 207 -8.47 17.46 10.84
C LEU A 207 -8.48 17.60 12.38
N PRO A 208 -8.04 18.75 12.95
CA PRO A 208 -8.10 18.97 14.39
C PRO A 208 -9.55 19.12 14.87
N ILE A 209 -9.78 18.78 16.14
CA ILE A 209 -11.10 18.96 16.77
C ILE A 209 -11.43 20.46 16.88
N GLY A 210 -12.68 20.82 16.56
CA GLY A 210 -13.16 22.19 16.59
C GLY A 210 -12.58 23.07 15.48
N VAL A 211 -12.18 22.48 14.36
CA VAL A 211 -11.83 23.17 13.11
C VAL A 211 -12.82 22.70 12.05
N ASP A 212 -13.44 23.65 11.34
CA ASP A 212 -14.30 23.31 10.21
C ASP A 212 -13.45 22.81 9.04
N PHE A 213 -13.93 21.77 8.34
CA PHE A 213 -13.20 21.16 7.23
C PHE A 213 -12.79 22.18 6.15
N ASP A 214 -13.67 23.14 5.85
CA ASP A 214 -13.42 24.19 4.85
C ASP A 214 -12.30 25.16 5.26
N GLU A 215 -12.02 25.29 6.57
CA GLU A 215 -10.96 26.16 7.12
C GLU A 215 -9.64 25.41 7.35
N MET A 216 -9.66 24.08 7.23
CA MET A 216 -8.50 23.23 7.52
C MET A 216 -7.25 23.64 6.72
N ALA A 217 -7.42 23.87 5.41
CA ALA A 217 -6.31 24.18 4.52
C ALA A 217 -5.69 25.56 4.78
N SER A 218 -6.52 26.59 5.06
CA SER A 218 -6.01 27.92 5.40
C SER A 218 -5.33 27.93 6.76
N TYR A 219 -5.91 27.26 7.76
CA TYR A 219 -5.32 27.18 9.09
C TYR A 219 -3.97 26.45 9.09
N ALA A 220 -3.88 25.31 8.38
CA ALA A 220 -2.62 24.58 8.21
C ALA A 220 -1.52 25.43 7.56
N ALA A 221 -1.88 26.30 6.61
CA ALA A 221 -0.93 27.20 5.94
C ALA A 221 -0.51 28.39 6.81
N GLU A 222 -1.44 29.01 7.54
CA GLU A 222 -1.19 30.22 8.34
C GLU A 222 -0.48 29.91 9.65
N LYS A 223 -0.82 28.80 10.32
CA LYS A 223 -0.31 28.44 11.65
C LYS A 223 0.10 26.96 11.73
N PRO A 224 1.08 26.53 10.93
CA PRO A 224 1.42 25.11 10.78
C PRO A 224 1.86 24.42 12.08
N ALA A 225 2.56 25.12 12.97
CA ALA A 225 3.01 24.56 14.25
C ALA A 225 1.84 24.30 15.20
N ASP A 226 0.96 25.28 15.35
CA ASP A 226 -0.25 25.21 16.18
C ASP A 226 -1.24 24.16 15.63
N PHE A 227 -1.44 24.14 14.31
CA PHE A 227 -2.24 23.12 13.63
C PHE A 227 -1.70 21.71 13.91
N THR A 228 -0.38 21.51 13.74
CA THR A 228 0.30 20.22 13.98
C THR A 228 0.07 19.74 15.41
N GLN A 229 0.18 20.65 16.39
CA GLN A 229 -0.06 20.31 17.79
C GLN A 229 -1.52 19.86 18.02
N ARG A 230 -2.51 20.64 17.55
CA ARG A 230 -3.92 20.29 17.71
C ARG A 230 -4.31 19.02 16.96
N ALA A 231 -3.70 18.76 15.80
CA ALA A 231 -3.89 17.53 15.05
C ALA A 231 -3.37 16.31 15.84
N ARG A 232 -2.23 16.43 16.51
CA ARG A 232 -1.69 15.37 17.39
C ARG A 232 -2.58 15.12 18.60
N GLU A 233 -3.09 16.17 19.22
CA GLU A 233 -4.08 16.05 20.32
C GLU A 233 -5.35 15.33 19.85
N ALA A 234 -5.83 15.62 18.63
CA ALA A 234 -6.95 14.92 18.03
C ALA A 234 -6.63 13.44 17.73
N MET A 235 -5.45 13.14 17.18
CA MET A 235 -4.98 11.77 16.95
C MET A 235 -4.83 10.99 18.26
N ALA A 236 -4.36 11.61 19.34
CA ALA A 236 -4.27 10.97 20.65
C ALA A 236 -5.65 10.56 21.19
N ARG A 237 -6.67 11.43 21.08
CA ARG A 237 -8.06 11.09 21.47
C ARG A 237 -8.65 9.98 20.59
N HIS A 238 -8.34 9.98 19.30
CA HIS A 238 -8.74 8.92 18.38
C HIS A 238 -8.12 7.57 18.79
N VAL A 239 -6.81 7.53 19.01
CA VAL A 239 -6.08 6.31 19.42
C VAL A 239 -6.51 5.84 20.80
N GLU A 240 -6.79 6.75 21.74
CA GLU A 240 -7.35 6.41 23.05
C GLU A 240 -8.66 5.64 22.91
N ALA A 241 -9.55 6.07 22.00
CA ALA A 241 -10.79 5.35 21.74
C ALA A 241 -10.56 4.00 21.03
N MET A 242 -9.59 3.91 20.11
CA MET A 242 -9.20 2.62 19.51
C MET A 242 -8.72 1.63 20.59
N VAL A 243 -7.91 2.09 21.55
CA VAL A 243 -7.50 1.28 22.70
C VAL A 243 -8.69 0.92 23.59
N GLY A 244 -9.65 1.83 23.79
CA GLY A 244 -10.88 1.53 24.51
C GLY A 244 -11.72 0.42 23.86
N PHE A 245 -11.81 0.40 22.52
CA PHE A 245 -12.44 -0.71 21.81
C PHE A 245 -11.67 -2.02 21.95
N MET A 246 -10.33 -1.97 21.95
CA MET A 246 -9.49 -3.14 22.22
C MET A 246 -9.75 -3.69 23.63
N ASP A 247 -9.82 -2.82 24.63
CA ASP A 247 -10.13 -3.20 26.03
C ASP A 247 -11.54 -3.79 26.15
N ALA A 248 -12.47 -3.37 25.29
CA ALA A 248 -13.81 -3.94 25.17
C ALA A 248 -13.88 -5.26 24.36
N GLY A 249 -12.76 -5.71 23.78
CA GLY A 249 -12.62 -6.99 23.10
C GLY A 249 -12.57 -6.96 21.57
N ALA A 250 -12.66 -5.78 20.95
CA ALA A 250 -12.54 -5.64 19.49
C ALA A 250 -11.13 -6.03 19.01
N GLU A 251 -11.01 -6.50 17.76
CA GLU A 251 -9.70 -6.62 17.11
C GLU A 251 -9.25 -5.26 16.60
N VAL A 252 -8.15 -4.76 17.15
CA VAL A 252 -7.63 -3.43 16.82
C VAL A 252 -6.24 -3.54 16.24
N PHE A 253 -5.98 -2.81 15.15
CA PHE A 253 -4.67 -2.75 14.52
C PHE A 253 -4.43 -1.41 13.83
N ASP A 254 -3.16 -1.06 13.65
CA ASP A 254 -2.71 0.09 12.87
C ASP A 254 -2.53 -0.32 11.40
N TYR A 255 -3.07 0.50 10.49
CA TYR A 255 -3.02 0.25 9.04
C TYR A 255 -2.02 1.15 8.31
N GLY A 256 -0.90 1.45 8.97
CA GLY A 256 0.31 1.93 8.34
C GLY A 256 0.33 3.42 8.00
N ASN A 257 -0.29 4.25 8.84
CA ASN A 257 -0.35 5.70 8.67
C ASN A 257 0.34 6.48 9.79
N SER A 258 1.04 5.80 10.71
CA SER A 258 1.76 6.39 11.86
C SER A 258 0.89 7.02 12.95
N ILE A 259 -0.42 6.76 13.01
CA ILE A 259 -1.30 7.38 14.02
C ILE A 259 -0.86 7.05 15.46
N ARG A 260 -0.37 5.84 15.72
CA ARG A 260 0.21 5.45 17.02
C ARG A 260 1.41 6.32 17.40
N GLY A 261 2.30 6.58 16.45
CA GLY A 261 3.47 7.43 16.66
C GLY A 261 3.09 8.88 16.97
N GLU A 262 2.13 9.45 16.23
CA GLU A 262 1.65 10.81 16.50
C GLU A 262 0.90 10.92 17.83
N ALA A 263 0.13 9.91 18.21
CA ALA A 263 -0.54 9.85 19.52
C ALA A 263 0.47 9.77 20.68
N GLN A 264 1.54 8.98 20.53
CA GLN A 264 2.63 8.92 21.52
C GLN A 264 3.33 10.29 21.66
N LEU A 265 3.58 10.98 20.55
CA LEU A 265 4.16 12.33 20.57
C LEU A 265 3.25 13.37 21.24
N ALA A 266 1.92 13.15 21.24
CA ALA A 266 0.96 13.94 22.01
C ALA A 266 0.85 13.52 23.49
N GLY A 267 1.60 12.51 23.94
CA GLY A 267 1.63 12.07 25.33
C GLY A 267 0.64 10.96 25.69
N TYR A 268 0.08 10.24 24.71
CA TYR A 268 -0.73 9.05 25.00
C TYR A 268 0.14 7.79 25.16
N ASP A 269 0.33 7.35 26.40
CA ASP A 269 1.29 6.30 26.74
C ASP A 269 0.94 4.89 26.21
N ARG A 270 -0.35 4.61 25.94
CA ARG A 270 -0.82 3.31 25.42
C ARG A 270 -0.92 3.27 23.90
N ALA A 271 -0.32 4.21 23.17
CA ALA A 271 -0.47 4.32 21.73
C ALA A 271 -0.05 3.06 20.94
N PHE A 272 0.90 2.28 21.47
CA PHE A 272 1.36 1.02 20.86
C PHE A 272 0.75 -0.24 21.48
N ALA A 273 -0.38 -0.11 22.19
CA ALA A 273 -1.05 -1.26 22.82
C ALA A 273 -1.65 -2.24 21.78
N PHE A 274 -1.86 -1.80 20.54
CA PHE A 274 -2.26 -2.63 19.41
C PHE A 274 -1.17 -2.66 18.31
N PRO A 275 -1.05 -3.79 17.58
CA PRO A 275 0.04 -4.00 16.62
C PRO A 275 -0.23 -3.31 15.27
N GLY A 276 0.83 -3.16 14.48
CA GLY A 276 0.69 -2.90 13.05
C GLY A 276 0.15 -4.12 12.30
N PHE A 277 -0.55 -3.88 11.19
CA PHE A 277 -1.14 -4.96 10.39
C PHE A 277 -0.10 -5.93 9.78
N VAL A 278 1.13 -5.47 9.53
CA VAL A 278 2.17 -6.31 8.93
C VAL A 278 2.65 -7.40 9.88
N PRO A 279 3.19 -7.09 11.08
CA PRO A 279 3.54 -8.14 12.04
C PRO A 279 2.34 -9.01 12.44
N ALA A 280 1.12 -8.44 12.47
CA ALA A 280 -0.07 -9.16 12.88
C ALA A 280 -0.61 -10.14 11.82
N TYR A 281 -0.52 -9.81 10.53
CA TYR A 281 -1.27 -10.51 9.47
C TYR A 281 -0.51 -10.76 8.17
N ILE A 282 0.31 -9.81 7.70
CA ILE A 282 0.85 -9.82 6.33
C ILE A 282 2.23 -10.46 6.22
N ARG A 283 3.05 -10.41 7.28
CA ARG A 283 4.43 -10.90 7.22
C ARG A 283 4.61 -12.34 6.71
N PRO A 284 3.71 -13.31 7.02
CA PRO A 284 3.81 -14.64 6.43
C PRO A 284 3.78 -14.63 4.90
N LEU A 285 3.01 -13.73 4.28
CA LEU A 285 2.99 -13.55 2.82
C LEU A 285 4.33 -13.02 2.30
N PHE A 286 4.95 -12.09 3.03
CA PHE A 286 6.27 -11.56 2.67
C PHE A 286 7.37 -12.62 2.71
N CYS A 287 7.28 -13.57 3.64
CA CYS A 287 8.20 -14.71 3.70
C CYS A 287 8.15 -15.59 2.44
N GLU A 288 7.01 -15.60 1.72
CA GLU A 288 6.85 -16.29 0.43
C GLU A 288 7.21 -15.44 -0.80
N GLY A 289 7.72 -14.22 -0.58
CA GLY A 289 7.96 -13.23 -1.63
C GLY A 289 6.68 -12.61 -2.20
N LYS A 290 5.51 -12.81 -1.56
CA LYS A 290 4.25 -12.19 -1.99
C LYS A 290 4.23 -10.72 -1.62
N GLY A 291 3.45 -9.97 -2.39
CA GLY A 291 3.24 -8.55 -2.18
C GLY A 291 2.45 -7.94 -3.34
N PRO A 292 2.25 -6.62 -3.37
CA PRO A 292 1.30 -5.92 -4.23
C PRO A 292 1.77 -5.79 -5.70
N PHE A 293 2.09 -6.93 -6.31
CA PHE A 293 2.39 -7.09 -7.73
C PHE A 293 1.19 -6.64 -8.58
N ARG A 294 1.47 -5.84 -9.61
CA ARG A 294 0.45 -5.21 -10.46
C ARG A 294 0.93 -5.04 -11.89
N TRP A 295 -0.01 -4.88 -12.79
CA TRP A 295 0.25 -4.49 -14.16
C TRP A 295 -0.81 -3.53 -14.70
N ALA A 296 -0.43 -2.73 -15.69
CA ALA A 296 -1.31 -1.79 -16.39
C ALA A 296 -1.20 -2.00 -17.91
N ALA A 297 -2.36 -2.01 -18.58
CA ALA A 297 -2.46 -2.13 -20.03
C ALA A 297 -2.21 -0.78 -20.70
N LEU A 298 -1.07 -0.63 -21.40
CA LEU A 298 -0.73 0.64 -22.06
C LEU A 298 -1.59 0.91 -23.31
N SER A 299 -2.38 -0.07 -23.76
CA SER A 299 -3.41 0.09 -24.80
C SER A 299 -4.57 0.99 -24.34
N GLY A 300 -4.83 1.05 -23.03
CA GLY A 300 -6.04 1.63 -22.48
C GLY A 300 -7.28 0.72 -22.59
N ASP A 301 -7.13 -0.52 -23.08
CA ASP A 301 -8.24 -1.44 -23.31
C ASP A 301 -8.43 -2.42 -22.15
N ALA A 302 -9.64 -2.48 -21.59
CA ALA A 302 -9.98 -3.39 -20.50
C ALA A 302 -9.92 -4.87 -20.91
N ARG A 303 -10.02 -5.17 -22.21
CA ARG A 303 -9.91 -6.54 -22.74
C ARG A 303 -8.52 -7.14 -22.52
N ASP A 304 -7.47 -6.32 -22.52
CA ASP A 304 -6.12 -6.78 -22.20
C ASP A 304 -6.04 -7.27 -20.75
N ILE A 305 -6.67 -6.55 -19.81
CA ILE A 305 -6.76 -6.99 -18.41
C ILE A 305 -7.59 -8.27 -18.29
N ALA A 306 -8.72 -8.38 -18.98
CA ALA A 306 -9.53 -9.59 -18.98
C ALA A 306 -8.76 -10.81 -19.54
N ALA A 307 -7.92 -10.61 -20.56
CA ALA A 307 -7.05 -11.65 -21.11
C ALA A 307 -5.96 -12.06 -20.10
N THR A 308 -5.32 -11.10 -19.42
CA THR A 308 -4.37 -11.42 -18.36
C THR A 308 -5.03 -12.12 -17.17
N ASP A 309 -6.23 -11.70 -16.75
CA ASP A 309 -6.98 -12.34 -15.65
C ASP A 309 -7.26 -13.82 -15.97
N LYS A 310 -7.66 -14.12 -17.21
CA LYS A 310 -7.85 -15.51 -17.66
C LYS A 310 -6.55 -16.32 -17.58
N VAL A 311 -5.45 -15.76 -18.06
CA VAL A 311 -4.13 -16.43 -18.04
C VAL A 311 -3.64 -16.65 -16.61
N MET A 312 -3.92 -15.75 -15.68
CA MET A 312 -3.59 -15.96 -14.26
C MET A 312 -4.29 -17.20 -13.69
N LEU A 313 -5.55 -17.45 -14.06
CA LEU A 313 -6.28 -18.64 -13.65
C LEU A 313 -5.74 -19.93 -14.30
N GLU A 314 -5.20 -19.83 -15.52
CA GLU A 314 -4.62 -20.96 -16.25
C GLU A 314 -3.21 -21.30 -15.75
N LEU A 315 -2.40 -20.30 -15.41
CA LEU A 315 -1.03 -20.48 -14.90
C LEU A 315 -1.00 -21.04 -13.47
N PHE A 316 -1.98 -20.66 -12.64
CA PHE A 316 -2.03 -21.02 -11.23
C PHE A 316 -3.38 -21.68 -10.86
N PRO A 317 -3.74 -22.81 -11.49
CA PRO A 317 -5.07 -23.41 -11.35
C PRO A 317 -5.35 -23.93 -9.93
N GLU A 318 -4.30 -24.31 -9.21
CA GLU A 318 -4.37 -24.82 -7.83
C GLU A 318 -4.44 -23.69 -6.78
N ASN A 319 -4.25 -22.42 -7.18
CA ASN A 319 -4.26 -21.29 -6.24
C ASN A 319 -5.68 -20.73 -6.07
N GLU A 320 -6.45 -21.36 -5.17
CA GLU A 320 -7.85 -21.01 -4.91
C GLU A 320 -8.03 -19.55 -4.43
N SER A 321 -7.09 -19.02 -3.64
CA SER A 321 -7.15 -17.64 -3.15
C SER A 321 -7.01 -16.65 -4.30
N LEU A 322 -6.02 -16.86 -5.17
CA LEU A 322 -5.84 -16.07 -6.40
C LEU A 322 -7.08 -16.16 -7.28
N ALA A 323 -7.64 -17.36 -7.47
CA ALA A 323 -8.81 -17.54 -8.31
C ALA A 323 -10.03 -16.79 -7.77
N ARG A 324 -10.23 -16.79 -6.45
CA ARG A 324 -11.29 -16.02 -5.79
C ARG A 324 -11.05 -14.52 -5.95
N TRP A 325 -9.82 -14.06 -5.72
CA TRP A 325 -9.43 -12.66 -5.88
C TRP A 325 -9.70 -12.16 -7.31
N ILE A 326 -9.20 -12.86 -8.34
CA ILE A 326 -9.36 -12.45 -9.74
C ILE A 326 -10.84 -12.37 -10.14
N LYS A 327 -11.66 -13.33 -9.72
CA LYS A 327 -13.12 -13.30 -9.97
C LYS A 327 -13.77 -12.08 -9.34
N MET A 328 -13.54 -11.85 -8.04
CA MET A 328 -14.11 -10.68 -7.35
C MET A 328 -13.60 -9.36 -7.94
N ALA A 329 -12.32 -9.29 -8.29
CA ALA A 329 -11.72 -8.11 -8.88
C ALA A 329 -12.25 -7.83 -10.29
N GLY A 330 -12.61 -8.85 -11.06
CA GLY A 330 -13.30 -8.72 -12.35
C GLY A 330 -14.74 -8.23 -12.22
N GLU A 331 -15.45 -8.61 -11.15
CA GLU A 331 -16.85 -8.23 -10.92
C GLU A 331 -17.01 -6.86 -10.27
N ARG A 332 -16.17 -6.55 -9.28
CA ARG A 332 -16.39 -5.41 -8.37
C ARG A 332 -15.51 -4.20 -8.64
N VAL A 333 -14.30 -4.39 -9.19
CA VAL A 333 -13.36 -3.28 -9.33
C VAL A 333 -13.71 -2.40 -10.54
N HIS A 334 -13.88 -1.11 -10.29
CA HIS A 334 -13.93 -0.10 -11.34
C HIS A 334 -12.52 0.38 -11.70
N PHE A 335 -12.15 0.32 -12.99
CA PHE A 335 -10.86 0.82 -13.47
C PHE A 335 -10.77 2.35 -13.37
N GLN A 336 -9.56 2.87 -13.09
CA GLN A 336 -9.29 4.30 -12.97
C GLN A 336 -8.08 4.67 -13.85
N GLY A 337 -8.31 5.37 -14.96
CA GLY A 337 -7.27 5.65 -15.94
C GLY A 337 -6.99 4.44 -16.85
N LEU A 338 -5.72 4.09 -17.06
CA LEU A 338 -5.37 2.87 -17.78
C LEU A 338 -5.92 1.65 -17.02
N PRO A 339 -6.60 0.70 -17.68
CA PRO A 339 -6.99 -0.55 -17.06
C PRO A 339 -5.77 -1.24 -16.46
N ALA A 340 -5.88 -1.62 -15.19
CA ALA A 340 -4.80 -2.19 -14.42
C ALA A 340 -5.35 -3.23 -13.45
N ARG A 341 -4.50 -4.14 -13.01
CA ARG A 341 -4.83 -5.20 -12.06
C ARG A 341 -3.77 -5.28 -10.98
N ILE A 342 -4.21 -5.41 -9.74
CA ILE A 342 -3.40 -5.88 -8.61
C ILE A 342 -3.64 -7.39 -8.47
N CYS A 343 -2.58 -8.17 -8.27
CA CYS A 343 -2.66 -9.59 -7.94
C CYS A 343 -1.40 -9.98 -7.17
N TRP A 344 -1.54 -10.32 -5.89
CA TRP A 344 -0.41 -10.67 -5.04
C TRP A 344 0.19 -12.01 -5.46
N LEU A 345 1.42 -11.97 -5.98
CA LEU A 345 2.18 -13.12 -6.44
C LEU A 345 3.52 -13.21 -5.70
N GLY A 346 3.95 -14.44 -5.41
CA GLY A 346 5.16 -14.76 -4.68
C GLY A 346 6.40 -14.95 -5.56
N TYR A 347 7.51 -15.32 -4.89
CA TYR A 347 8.73 -15.76 -5.58
C TYR A 347 8.43 -16.98 -6.46
N GLY A 348 8.81 -16.93 -7.74
CA GLY A 348 8.56 -17.99 -8.73
C GLY A 348 7.16 -17.97 -9.38
N GLU A 349 6.25 -17.08 -8.94
CA GLU A 349 4.98 -16.82 -9.63
C GLU A 349 5.08 -15.55 -10.50
N ARG A 350 5.80 -14.52 -10.02
CA ARG A 350 5.92 -13.23 -10.72
C ARG A 350 6.62 -13.35 -12.07
N ASP A 351 7.74 -14.07 -12.14
CA ASP A 351 8.51 -14.31 -13.36
C ASP A 351 7.69 -15.08 -14.41
N LYS A 352 6.99 -16.16 -13.99
CA LYS A 352 6.10 -16.93 -14.87
C LYS A 352 4.98 -16.07 -15.45
N ALA A 353 4.33 -15.26 -14.61
CA ALA A 353 3.28 -14.35 -15.07
C ALA A 353 3.83 -13.30 -16.03
N GLY A 354 4.96 -12.65 -15.69
CA GLY A 354 5.56 -11.63 -16.54
C GLY A 354 6.04 -12.15 -17.89
N GLU A 355 6.65 -13.34 -17.93
CA GLU A 355 7.05 -13.99 -19.18
C GLU A 355 5.85 -14.28 -20.07
N ARG A 356 4.79 -14.87 -19.49
CA ARG A 356 3.58 -15.16 -20.24
C ARG A 356 2.92 -13.90 -20.77
N PHE A 357 2.91 -12.80 -20.00
CA PHE A 357 2.43 -11.51 -20.49
C PHE A 357 3.25 -10.99 -21.66
N ASN A 358 4.58 -11.11 -21.61
CA ASN A 358 5.44 -10.72 -22.72
C ASN A 358 5.17 -11.54 -23.99
N GLU A 359 4.95 -12.85 -23.85
CA GLU A 359 4.55 -13.71 -24.99
C GLU A 359 3.21 -13.27 -25.59
N MET A 360 2.23 -12.93 -24.75
CA MET A 360 0.92 -12.47 -25.22
C MET A 360 0.98 -11.11 -25.94
N VAL A 361 1.96 -10.27 -25.62
CA VAL A 361 2.24 -9.05 -26.41
C VAL A 361 2.90 -9.43 -27.74
N ALA A 362 3.84 -10.39 -27.74
CA ALA A 362 4.55 -10.83 -28.93
C ALA A 362 3.65 -11.52 -29.97
N ASP A 363 2.69 -12.33 -29.52
CA ASP A 363 1.75 -13.06 -30.38
C ASP A 363 0.49 -12.24 -30.77
N GLY A 364 0.34 -11.04 -30.21
CA GLY A 364 -0.77 -10.13 -30.49
C GLY A 364 -2.07 -10.45 -29.74
N THR A 365 -2.05 -11.36 -28.77
CA THR A 365 -3.18 -11.59 -27.85
C THR A 365 -3.50 -10.33 -27.05
N LEU A 366 -2.49 -9.58 -26.63
CA LEU A 366 -2.63 -8.26 -26.02
C LEU A 366 -2.40 -7.17 -27.07
N ALA A 367 -3.21 -6.11 -27.02
CA ALA A 367 -3.21 -5.07 -28.05
C ALA A 367 -1.99 -4.14 -27.99
N ALA A 368 -1.33 -4.04 -26.83
CA ALA A 368 -0.14 -3.21 -26.62
C ALA A 368 0.71 -3.75 -25.46
N PRO A 369 1.93 -3.21 -25.25
CA PRO A 369 2.77 -3.54 -24.10
C PRO A 369 2.09 -3.34 -22.74
N LEU A 370 2.54 -4.09 -21.73
CA LEU A 370 2.14 -3.90 -20.33
C LEU A 370 3.26 -3.26 -19.52
N ALA A 371 2.90 -2.37 -18.58
CA ALA A 371 3.81 -1.97 -17.51
C ALA A 371 3.55 -2.86 -16.28
N ILE A 372 4.57 -3.59 -15.82
CA ILE A 372 4.50 -4.53 -14.69
C ILE A 372 5.32 -3.95 -13.54
N GLY A 373 4.72 -3.79 -12.37
CA GLY A 373 5.39 -3.23 -11.21
C GLY A 373 4.71 -3.61 -9.91
N ARG A 374 4.86 -2.77 -8.89
CA ARG A 374 4.31 -2.98 -7.55
C ARG A 374 4.28 -1.69 -6.75
N ASP A 375 3.69 -1.75 -5.56
CA ASP A 375 3.97 -0.75 -4.53
C ASP A 375 5.43 -0.85 -4.05
N HIS A 376 5.91 0.18 -3.35
CA HIS A 376 7.17 0.12 -2.62
C HIS A 376 7.02 -0.67 -1.30
N LEU A 377 5.79 -0.83 -0.80
CA LEU A 377 5.45 -1.86 0.18
C LEU A 377 5.56 -3.23 -0.50
N ASP A 378 6.61 -3.98 -0.22
CA ASP A 378 6.80 -5.34 -0.69
C ASP A 378 7.81 -6.08 0.20
N CYS A 379 7.83 -7.39 0.09
CA CYS A 379 8.64 -8.31 0.90
C CYS A 379 10.13 -7.93 1.05
N GLY A 380 10.76 -7.33 0.03
CA GLY A 380 12.19 -7.04 0.02
C GLY A 380 12.56 -5.57 -0.18
N SER A 381 11.59 -4.67 -0.26
CA SER A 381 11.83 -3.33 -0.82
C SER A 381 11.61 -2.17 0.15
N VAL A 382 11.44 -2.43 1.44
CA VAL A 382 11.16 -1.38 2.44
C VAL A 382 11.78 -1.71 3.79
N ALA A 383 12.32 -0.68 4.44
CA ALA A 383 12.58 -0.63 5.87
C ALA A 383 11.65 0.43 6.47
N SER A 384 10.77 0.02 7.39
CA SER A 384 9.84 0.88 8.10
C SER A 384 9.46 0.28 9.47
N PRO A 385 10.17 0.66 10.55
CA PRO A 385 9.96 0.11 11.90
C PRO A 385 8.56 0.34 12.50
N TYR A 386 7.78 1.23 11.90
CA TYR A 386 6.41 1.56 12.33
C TYR A 386 5.35 0.87 11.47
N ARG A 387 5.77 0.01 10.51
CA ARG A 387 4.87 -0.63 9.55
C ARG A 387 5.46 -1.95 9.03
N GLU A 388 6.10 -1.98 7.86
CA GLU A 388 6.47 -3.24 7.20
C GLU A 388 7.50 -4.07 7.98
N THR A 389 8.42 -3.41 8.67
CA THR A 389 9.50 -4.05 9.43
C THR A 389 9.35 -3.85 10.93
N GLU A 390 8.15 -3.52 11.40
CA GLU A 390 7.82 -3.43 12.82
C GLU A 390 7.96 -4.79 13.52
N ALA A 391 8.79 -4.89 14.56
CA ALA A 391 9.01 -6.11 15.33
C ALA A 391 9.50 -7.28 14.45
N MET A 392 10.64 -7.10 13.76
CA MET A 392 11.35 -8.22 13.14
C MET A 392 11.83 -9.20 14.22
N LEU A 393 11.88 -10.51 13.93
CA LEU A 393 12.21 -11.54 14.92
C LEU A 393 13.60 -11.33 15.56
N ASP A 394 14.56 -10.83 14.79
CA ASP A 394 15.93 -10.53 15.19
C ASP A 394 16.14 -9.08 15.66
N GLY A 395 15.10 -8.25 15.65
CA GLY A 395 15.18 -6.82 15.97
C GLY A 395 15.79 -5.94 14.87
N SER A 396 15.91 -6.44 13.63
CA SER A 396 16.49 -5.71 12.48
C SER A 396 15.58 -4.62 11.88
N ASP A 397 14.56 -4.18 12.60
CA ASP A 397 13.48 -3.29 12.14
C ASP A 397 13.99 -2.09 11.32
N ALA A 398 15.06 -1.45 11.78
CA ALA A 398 15.60 -0.21 11.23
C ALA A 398 16.69 -0.38 10.16
N ILE A 399 17.08 -1.62 9.81
CA ILE A 399 18.12 -1.85 8.80
C ILE A 399 17.61 -1.46 7.41
N ALA A 400 18.16 -0.37 6.88
CA ALA A 400 17.78 0.20 5.58
C ALA A 400 18.66 -0.26 4.40
N ASP A 401 19.56 -1.21 4.61
CA ASP A 401 20.40 -1.75 3.52
C ASP A 401 19.56 -2.49 2.47
N TRP A 402 18.56 -3.25 2.92
CA TRP A 402 17.68 -4.07 2.08
C TRP A 402 16.97 -3.32 0.95
N PRO A 403 16.26 -2.20 1.18
CA PRO A 403 15.64 -1.43 0.10
C PRO A 403 16.67 -0.83 -0.87
N LEU A 404 17.87 -0.47 -0.39
CA LEU A 404 18.94 0.04 -1.26
C LEU A 404 19.48 -1.08 -2.16
N LEU A 405 19.74 -2.26 -1.60
CA LEU A 405 20.13 -3.45 -2.36
C LEU A 405 19.04 -3.89 -3.34
N ASN A 406 17.77 -3.81 -2.95
CA ASN A 406 16.64 -4.08 -3.85
C ASN A 406 16.65 -3.15 -5.07
N ALA A 407 16.87 -1.85 -4.87
CA ALA A 407 17.02 -0.93 -6.00
C ALA A 407 18.23 -1.29 -6.87
N MET A 408 19.41 -1.52 -6.27
CA MET A 408 20.63 -1.86 -7.00
C MET A 408 20.48 -3.14 -7.83
N VAL A 409 19.90 -4.20 -7.26
CA VAL A 409 19.71 -5.47 -7.98
C VAL A 409 18.68 -5.31 -9.08
N ASN A 410 17.63 -4.51 -8.90
CA ASN A 410 16.65 -4.23 -9.96
C ASN A 410 17.24 -3.41 -11.11
N VAL A 411 18.14 -2.47 -10.81
CA VAL A 411 18.94 -1.78 -11.84
C VAL A 411 19.81 -2.77 -12.60
N ALA A 412 20.54 -3.64 -11.89
CA ALA A 412 21.42 -4.65 -12.48
C ALA A 412 20.66 -5.73 -13.27
N SER A 413 19.42 -6.02 -12.87
CA SER A 413 18.55 -7.02 -13.50
C SER A 413 17.86 -6.52 -14.77
N GLY A 414 17.83 -5.19 -14.98
CA GLY A 414 17.34 -4.56 -16.20
C GLY A 414 15.88 -4.10 -16.14
N ALA A 415 15.38 -3.70 -14.97
CA ALA A 415 14.07 -3.06 -14.85
C ALA A 415 13.97 -1.82 -15.77
N SER A 416 12.77 -1.46 -16.22
CA SER A 416 12.57 -0.31 -17.12
C SER A 416 12.75 1.02 -16.39
N TRP A 417 12.30 1.13 -15.14
CA TRP A 417 12.70 2.19 -14.23
C TRP A 417 12.76 1.71 -12.78
N VAL A 418 13.63 2.34 -11.99
CA VAL A 418 13.85 2.03 -10.58
C VAL A 418 13.81 3.33 -9.76
N SER A 419 13.25 3.24 -8.56
CA SER A 419 13.09 4.37 -7.65
C SER A 419 13.59 4.05 -6.24
N ILE A 420 14.21 5.03 -5.58
CA ILE A 420 14.50 5.03 -4.13
C ILE A 420 13.83 6.24 -3.52
N HIS A 421 12.92 6.02 -2.58
CA HIS A 421 12.14 7.04 -1.92
C HIS A 421 12.30 6.94 -0.41
N HIS A 422 12.02 8.05 0.27
CA HIS A 422 12.09 8.17 1.72
C HIS A 422 10.79 8.75 2.30
N GLY A 423 10.33 8.14 3.38
CA GLY A 423 9.19 8.52 4.22
C GLY A 423 7.81 8.19 3.69
N GLY A 424 7.68 7.45 2.57
CA GLY A 424 6.37 7.05 2.07
C GLY A 424 5.58 6.21 3.08
N GLY A 425 4.29 6.48 3.17
CA GLY A 425 3.36 5.83 4.08
C GLY A 425 3.38 6.41 5.49
N VAL A 426 4.55 6.43 6.12
CA VAL A 426 4.71 6.72 7.55
C VAL A 426 5.24 8.13 7.87
N GLY A 427 5.67 8.89 6.87
CA GLY A 427 6.19 10.25 6.99
C GLY A 427 7.72 10.33 7.01
N MET A 428 8.26 11.55 6.94
CA MET A 428 9.71 11.80 6.91
C MET A 428 10.43 11.17 8.10
N GLY A 429 11.59 10.54 7.85
CA GLY A 429 12.46 9.94 8.87
C GLY A 429 12.08 8.52 9.29
N ARG A 430 10.98 7.98 8.75
CA ARG A 430 10.37 6.72 9.26
C ARG A 430 10.39 5.56 8.27
N SER A 431 10.76 5.76 7.01
CA SER A 431 10.88 4.67 6.04
C SER A 431 11.86 4.97 4.90
N ILE A 432 12.58 3.94 4.44
CA ILE A 432 13.37 3.96 3.20
C ILE A 432 12.89 2.79 2.35
N HIS A 433 12.59 3.05 1.07
CA HIS A 433 11.98 2.02 0.23
C HIS A 433 12.19 2.21 -1.27
N ALA A 434 12.20 1.10 -2.00
CA ALA A 434 12.47 1.04 -3.42
C ALA A 434 11.27 0.54 -4.24
N GLY A 435 11.16 1.06 -5.45
CA GLY A 435 10.18 0.62 -6.44
C GLY A 435 10.88 0.17 -7.72
N GLN A 436 10.25 -0.76 -8.43
CA GLN A 436 10.67 -1.17 -9.76
C GLN A 436 9.45 -1.30 -10.66
N VAL A 437 9.66 -1.00 -11.94
CA VAL A 437 8.71 -1.32 -13.00
C VAL A 437 9.47 -1.81 -14.21
N THR A 438 8.93 -2.85 -14.86
CA THR A 438 9.45 -3.46 -16.07
C THR A 438 8.35 -3.51 -17.14
N VAL A 439 8.71 -3.19 -18.38
CA VAL A 439 7.78 -3.20 -19.52
C VAL A 439 7.88 -4.54 -20.25
N ALA A 440 6.73 -5.18 -20.44
CA ALA A 440 6.57 -6.33 -21.33
C ALA A 440 6.14 -5.83 -22.71
N ASP A 441 7.11 -5.73 -23.63
CA ASP A 441 6.91 -5.18 -24.98
C ASP A 441 6.91 -6.24 -26.09
N GLY A 442 6.95 -7.51 -25.74
CA GLY A 442 6.95 -8.64 -26.67
C GLY A 442 8.32 -8.98 -27.24
N THR A 443 9.37 -8.21 -26.93
CA THR A 443 10.72 -8.51 -27.42
C THR A 443 11.40 -9.61 -26.61
N ALA A 444 12.36 -10.31 -27.22
CA ALA A 444 13.18 -11.30 -26.54
C ALA A 444 14.00 -10.65 -25.40
N LEU A 445 14.52 -9.43 -25.62
CA LEU A 445 15.25 -8.68 -24.61
C LEU A 445 14.39 -8.36 -23.38
N ALA A 446 13.13 -7.93 -23.58
CA ALA A 446 12.20 -7.73 -22.48
C ALA A 446 11.93 -9.03 -21.71
N GLY A 447 11.76 -10.15 -22.42
CA GLY A 447 11.61 -11.47 -21.80
C GLY A 447 12.78 -11.84 -20.88
N GLU A 448 14.02 -11.63 -21.32
CA GLU A 448 15.20 -11.89 -20.49
C GLU A 448 15.27 -10.98 -19.25
N LYS A 449 14.95 -9.70 -19.41
CA LYS A 449 14.92 -8.72 -18.30
C LYS A 449 13.83 -9.05 -17.30
N ILE A 450 12.62 -9.36 -17.77
CA ILE A 450 11.47 -9.71 -16.94
C ILE A 450 11.80 -10.91 -16.07
N ARG A 451 12.36 -11.99 -16.66
CA ARG A 451 12.78 -13.17 -15.91
C ARG A 451 13.73 -12.81 -14.77
N ARG A 452 14.75 -11.98 -15.04
CA ARG A 452 15.73 -11.58 -14.01
C ARG A 452 15.13 -10.67 -12.94
N VAL A 453 14.43 -9.60 -13.35
CA VAL A 453 13.84 -8.64 -12.41
C VAL A 453 12.79 -9.31 -11.54
N LEU A 454 11.86 -10.08 -12.13
CA LEU A 454 10.76 -10.70 -11.39
C LEU A 454 11.17 -11.97 -10.62
N THR A 455 12.40 -12.45 -10.82
CA THR A 455 13.04 -13.43 -9.90
C THR A 455 13.72 -12.69 -8.75
N ASN A 456 14.59 -11.72 -9.05
CA ASN A 456 15.44 -11.08 -8.06
C ASN A 456 14.68 -10.16 -7.11
N ASP A 457 13.66 -9.45 -7.61
CA ASP A 457 12.86 -8.49 -6.82
C ASP A 457 12.13 -9.16 -5.64
N PRO A 458 11.29 -10.20 -5.84
CA PRO A 458 10.73 -10.95 -4.71
C PRO A 458 11.79 -11.80 -3.99
N GLY A 459 12.88 -12.18 -4.67
CA GLY A 459 13.99 -12.94 -4.08
C GLY A 459 14.66 -12.16 -2.95
N MET A 460 14.82 -10.84 -3.11
CA MET A 460 15.28 -9.94 -2.05
C MET A 460 14.41 -10.03 -0.79
N GLY A 461 13.10 -10.24 -0.95
CA GLY A 461 12.19 -10.39 0.18
C GLY A 461 12.36 -11.71 0.91
N VAL A 462 12.52 -12.81 0.17
CA VAL A 462 12.80 -14.13 0.76
C VAL A 462 14.12 -14.08 1.54
N ILE A 463 15.22 -13.63 0.92
CA ILE A 463 16.53 -13.62 1.59
C ILE A 463 16.55 -12.69 2.81
N ARG A 464 15.83 -11.57 2.79
CA ARG A 464 15.73 -10.65 3.93
C ARG A 464 15.05 -11.31 5.13
N HIS A 465 14.00 -12.09 4.89
CA HIS A 465 13.26 -12.76 5.96
C HIS A 465 13.95 -14.06 6.42
N VAL A 466 14.70 -14.73 5.53
CA VAL A 466 15.64 -15.79 5.90
C VAL A 466 16.69 -15.24 6.87
N ASP A 467 17.33 -14.11 6.53
CA ASP A 467 18.36 -13.48 7.36
C ASP A 467 17.84 -13.10 8.75
N ALA A 468 16.60 -12.60 8.82
CA ALA A 468 15.93 -12.28 10.08
C ALA A 468 15.42 -13.49 10.87
N GLY A 469 15.60 -14.73 10.37
CA GLY A 469 15.28 -15.96 11.10
C GLY A 469 13.82 -16.42 11.03
N TYR A 470 13.09 -16.11 9.95
CA TYR A 470 11.72 -16.62 9.76
C TYR A 470 11.73 -18.02 9.14
N ASP A 471 11.31 -19.04 9.88
CA ASP A 471 11.22 -20.44 9.41
C ASP A 471 10.49 -20.58 8.07
N ARG A 472 9.37 -19.84 7.88
CA ARG A 472 8.62 -19.89 6.62
C ARG A 472 9.44 -19.39 5.42
N ALA A 473 10.28 -18.38 5.62
CA ALA A 473 11.16 -17.89 4.56
C ALA A 473 12.26 -18.90 4.23
N ASP A 474 12.72 -19.65 5.25
CA ASP A 474 13.68 -20.73 5.09
C ASP A 474 13.12 -21.88 4.26
N GLU A 475 11.91 -22.35 4.59
CA GLU A 475 11.19 -23.35 3.81
C GLU A 475 11.04 -22.90 2.35
N VAL A 476 10.61 -21.65 2.11
CA VAL A 476 10.43 -21.10 0.76
C VAL A 476 11.77 -21.05 0.01
N ALA A 477 12.86 -20.69 0.68
CA ALA A 477 14.17 -20.66 0.07
C ALA A 477 14.61 -22.05 -0.40
N GLU A 478 14.36 -23.09 0.41
CA GLU A 478 14.64 -24.48 0.04
C GLU A 478 13.70 -24.99 -1.07
N GLU A 479 12.37 -24.84 -0.90
CA GLU A 479 11.35 -25.28 -1.85
C GLU A 479 11.56 -24.70 -3.25
N ARG A 480 12.01 -23.43 -3.33
CA ARG A 480 12.10 -22.67 -4.57
C ARG A 480 13.53 -22.38 -5.02
N ASN A 481 14.52 -23.03 -4.39
CA ASN A 481 15.94 -22.93 -4.72
C ASN A 481 16.50 -21.49 -4.70
N VAL A 482 16.11 -20.71 -3.70
CA VAL A 482 16.74 -19.41 -3.44
C VAL A 482 18.12 -19.66 -2.84
N ARG A 483 19.15 -19.13 -3.49
CA ARG A 483 20.54 -19.31 -3.07
C ARG A 483 20.89 -18.42 -1.87
N ILE A 484 21.28 -19.02 -0.75
CA ILE A 484 21.65 -18.33 0.50
C ILE A 484 23.13 -18.60 0.82
N PRO A 485 24.05 -17.66 0.55
CA PRO A 485 25.49 -17.92 0.68
C PRO A 485 25.94 -18.36 2.09
N MET A 486 25.30 -17.86 3.16
CA MET A 486 25.68 -18.25 4.53
C MET A 486 25.37 -19.72 4.86
N ARG A 487 24.65 -20.44 3.99
CA ARG A 487 24.32 -21.88 4.13
C ARG A 487 25.18 -22.77 3.25
N GLU A 488 25.94 -22.20 2.33
CA GLU A 488 26.77 -22.97 1.41
C GLU A 488 27.98 -23.51 2.17
N THR A 489 28.16 -24.83 2.16
CA THR A 489 29.39 -25.49 2.59
C THR A 489 30.34 -25.60 1.40
N GLU A 490 31.65 -25.52 1.66
CA GLU A 490 32.71 -25.72 0.63
C GLU A 490 32.63 -27.07 -0.09
#